data_AF-A0A9N9JUN5-F1
#
_entry.id   AF-A0A9N9JUN5-F1
#
_cell.length_a   1.000
_cell.length_b   1.000
_cell.length_c   1.000
_cell.angle_alpha   90.00
_cell.angle_beta   90.00
_cell.angle_gamma   90.00
#
_symmetry.space_group_name_H-M   'P 1'
#
loop_
_entity.id
_entity.type
_entity.pdbx_description
1 polymer ?
#
loop_
_entity_poly.entity_id
_entity_poly.type
_entity_poly.pdbx_seq_one_letter_code
_entity_poly.pdbx_strand_id
1 'polypeptide(L)'
;TAHIREDDTWRGAYPAPGLVDRRVEITGPVDRKMVINALNCGSSTYMADFEDSNAPTWENNLDGQVNLRDAIRGTITFTNPANNKKYSLRKDGKIATLIVRPRGWHLEEKHVVIDGAPVSASIFDFALYFYHNAKKLIESGLGPYFYLPKMESHLEARLWNDIFNVSQDIIGIPRGTIRATVLIETILAAFEMDEIIYELREHSSGLNCGRWDYIFSVIKKLRNNPNFILPDRSDVTMTTPFMDAYVRLLIKTCHRRGVHAMGGMAAQIPIKNDPKANAVALEKVRVDKL
;
A
#
# COMPACT_ATOMS: atom_id res chain seq x y z
N THR A 1 11.27 -21.97 -10.27
CA THR A 1 10.87 -20.85 -11.16
C THR A 1 12.04 -20.13 -11.84
N ALA A 2 13.20 -20.78 -12.07
CA ALA A 2 14.36 -20.13 -12.72
C ALA A 2 14.05 -19.56 -14.11
N HIS A 3 13.25 -20.29 -14.90
CA HIS A 3 12.80 -19.84 -16.23
C HIS A 3 12.07 -18.48 -16.22
N ILE A 4 11.38 -18.10 -15.14
CA ILE A 4 10.76 -16.77 -15.00
C ILE A 4 11.85 -15.70 -14.78
N ARG A 5 12.79 -15.98 -13.88
CA ARG A 5 13.82 -15.03 -13.49
C ARG A 5 14.87 -14.80 -14.57
N GLU A 6 15.16 -15.82 -15.37
CA GLU A 6 16.17 -15.78 -16.43
C GLU A 6 15.60 -15.27 -17.76
N ASP A 7 14.28 -15.25 -17.93
CA ASP A 7 13.64 -14.68 -19.11
C ASP A 7 13.59 -13.14 -19.05
N ASP A 8 14.37 -12.49 -19.91
CA ASP A 8 14.42 -11.03 -20.06
C ASP A 8 13.37 -10.46 -21.01
N THR A 9 12.52 -11.30 -21.61
CA THR A 9 11.52 -10.84 -22.60
C THR A 9 10.26 -10.25 -21.96
N TRP A 10 9.95 -10.62 -20.72
CA TRP A 10 8.75 -10.13 -20.05
C TRP A 10 9.02 -8.90 -19.16
N ARG A 11 8.00 -8.07 -19.04
CA ARG A 11 7.94 -6.89 -18.16
C ARG A 11 6.62 -6.91 -17.40
N GLY A 12 6.56 -6.19 -16.28
CA GLY A 12 5.31 -5.83 -15.65
C GLY A 12 4.58 -4.75 -16.46
N ALA A 13 3.36 -4.44 -16.05
CA ALA A 13 2.55 -3.44 -16.72
C ALA A 13 3.14 -2.04 -16.63
N TYR A 14 2.87 -1.24 -17.68
CA TYR A 14 3.19 0.18 -17.69
C TYR A 14 2.45 0.92 -16.56
N PRO A 15 3.04 1.99 -16.00
CA PRO A 15 2.39 2.79 -14.96
C PRO A 15 1.03 3.31 -15.41
N ALA A 16 0.00 3.09 -14.59
CA ALA A 16 -1.35 3.56 -14.89
C ALA A 16 -1.50 5.08 -14.67
N PRO A 17 -2.58 5.70 -15.19
CA PRO A 17 -2.88 7.10 -14.93
C PRO A 17 -2.87 7.43 -13.44
N GLY A 18 -2.14 8.48 -13.05
CA GLY A 18 -1.98 8.85 -11.63
C GLY A 18 -0.89 8.08 -10.88
N LEU A 19 -0.31 7.03 -11.46
CA LEU A 19 0.78 6.22 -10.89
C LEU A 19 2.14 6.37 -11.61
N VAL A 20 2.24 7.27 -12.61
CA VAL A 20 3.49 7.54 -13.34
C VAL A 20 4.53 8.26 -12.47
N ASP A 21 4.07 9.26 -11.71
CA ASP A 21 4.90 9.98 -10.74
C ASP A 21 4.43 9.64 -9.34
N ARG A 22 5.25 8.91 -8.60
CA ARG A 22 5.00 8.47 -7.22
C ARG A 22 6.15 8.88 -6.29
N ARG A 23 6.80 10.02 -6.57
CA ARG A 23 8.00 10.47 -5.83
C ARG A 23 7.79 10.55 -4.31
N VAL A 24 6.59 10.89 -3.86
CA VAL A 24 6.19 10.95 -2.45
C VAL A 24 4.77 10.41 -2.31
N GLU A 25 4.60 9.45 -1.41
CA GLU A 25 3.30 8.88 -1.04
C GLU A 25 3.04 9.19 0.44
N ILE A 26 1.85 9.68 0.78
CA ILE A 26 1.42 9.77 2.17
C ILE A 26 0.59 8.53 2.51
N THR A 27 0.71 8.02 3.73
CA THR A 27 -0.10 6.91 4.24
C THR A 27 -0.94 7.38 5.41
N GLY A 28 -2.14 6.84 5.59
CA GLY A 28 -2.93 7.17 6.76
C GLY A 28 -4.28 6.45 6.81
N PRO A 29 -4.93 6.49 7.99
CA PRO A 29 -6.18 5.78 8.22
C PRO A 29 -7.30 6.34 7.35
N VAL A 30 -8.39 5.59 7.27
CA VAL A 30 -9.60 5.91 6.51
C VAL A 30 -10.59 6.82 7.27
N ASP A 31 -10.13 7.47 8.36
CA ASP A 31 -10.90 8.51 9.06
C ASP A 31 -11.21 9.69 8.13
N ARG A 32 -12.44 10.22 8.22
CA ARG A 32 -12.96 11.20 7.28
C ARG A 32 -12.13 12.48 7.21
N LYS A 33 -11.64 12.99 8.34
CA LYS A 33 -10.80 14.19 8.37
C LYS A 33 -9.41 13.88 7.84
N MET A 34 -8.85 12.72 8.20
CA MET A 34 -7.53 12.29 7.73
C MET A 34 -7.49 12.07 6.21
N VAL A 35 -8.52 11.45 5.63
CA VAL A 35 -8.67 11.28 4.17
C VAL A 35 -8.59 12.63 3.46
N ILE A 36 -9.33 13.65 3.93
CA ILE A 36 -9.30 15.00 3.33
C ILE A 36 -7.90 15.61 3.42
N ASN A 37 -7.27 15.54 4.59
CA ASN A 37 -5.96 16.14 4.81
C ASN A 37 -4.88 15.46 3.95
N ALA A 38 -4.91 14.13 3.86
CA ALA A 38 -3.95 13.34 3.09
C ALA A 38 -4.08 13.61 1.58
N LEU A 39 -5.31 13.68 1.05
CA LEU A 39 -5.53 14.02 -0.36
C LEU A 39 -5.07 15.45 -0.71
N ASN A 40 -5.14 16.37 0.25
CA ASN A 40 -4.76 17.77 0.07
C ASN A 40 -3.27 18.07 0.37
N CYS A 41 -2.48 17.11 0.86
CA CYS A 41 -1.15 17.40 1.44
C CYS A 41 -0.04 17.71 0.43
N GLY A 42 -0.31 17.54 -0.87
CA GLY A 42 0.66 17.79 -1.95
C GLY A 42 1.57 16.60 -2.29
N SER A 43 1.33 15.42 -1.71
CA SER A 43 1.95 14.16 -2.15
C SER A 43 1.43 13.74 -3.54
N SER A 44 2.19 12.88 -4.22
CA SER A 44 1.75 12.31 -5.50
C SER A 44 0.58 11.36 -5.32
N THR A 45 0.63 10.54 -4.26
CA THR A 45 -0.39 9.53 -3.94
C THR A 45 -0.69 9.47 -2.45
N TYR A 46 -1.89 9.00 -2.12
CA TYR A 46 -2.33 8.74 -0.76
C TYR A 46 -2.75 7.27 -0.65
N MET A 47 -2.04 6.52 0.19
CA MET A 47 -2.43 5.17 0.59
C MET A 47 -3.40 5.25 1.77
N ALA A 48 -4.69 5.08 1.48
CA ALA A 48 -5.74 4.96 2.49
C ALA A 48 -5.75 3.54 3.05
N ASP A 49 -5.66 3.46 4.37
CA ASP A 49 -5.26 2.24 5.05
C ASP A 49 -6.37 1.62 5.90
N PHE A 50 -6.75 0.39 5.56
CA PHE A 50 -7.61 -0.46 6.40
C PHE A 50 -6.80 -1.45 7.25
N GLU A 51 -5.47 -1.44 7.12
CA GLU A 51 -4.56 -2.39 7.73
C GLU A 51 -3.85 -1.79 8.97
N ASP A 52 -2.52 -1.77 9.05
CA ASP A 52 -1.80 -1.55 10.32
C ASP A 52 -2.04 -0.20 11.01
N SER A 53 -2.44 0.86 10.28
CA SER A 53 -2.76 2.16 10.90
C SER A 53 -4.24 2.33 11.27
N ASN A 54 -5.06 1.30 11.06
CA ASN A 54 -6.50 1.32 11.31
C ASN A 54 -6.91 0.17 12.25
N ALA A 55 -7.48 0.50 13.41
CA ALA A 55 -8.13 -0.51 14.23
C ALA A 55 -9.37 -1.02 13.48
N PRO A 56 -9.49 -2.33 13.17
CA PRO A 56 -10.49 -2.84 12.24
C PRO A 56 -11.84 -3.09 12.95
N THR A 57 -12.40 -2.07 13.59
CA THR A 57 -13.78 -2.13 14.07
C THR A 57 -14.73 -2.12 12.87
N TRP A 58 -15.94 -2.63 13.06
CA TRP A 58 -16.96 -2.62 12.01
C TRP A 58 -17.23 -1.20 11.52
N GLU A 59 -17.34 -0.25 12.45
CA GLU A 59 -17.58 1.16 12.17
C GLU A 59 -16.43 1.78 11.39
N ASN A 60 -15.19 1.60 11.83
CA ASN A 60 -14.03 2.16 11.13
C ASN A 60 -13.92 1.65 9.69
N ASN A 61 -14.19 0.36 9.47
CA ASN A 61 -14.12 -0.23 8.14
C ASN A 61 -15.27 0.25 7.25
N LEU A 62 -16.52 0.22 7.72
CA LEU A 62 -17.65 0.71 6.92
C LEU A 62 -17.60 2.21 6.67
N ASP A 63 -17.35 3.02 7.70
CA ASP A 63 -17.20 4.47 7.55
C ASP A 63 -16.03 4.79 6.63
N GLY A 64 -14.93 4.04 6.72
CA GLY A 64 -13.82 4.15 5.79
C GLY A 64 -14.25 3.97 4.34
N GLN A 65 -15.03 2.92 4.04
CA GLN A 65 -15.55 2.70 2.68
C GLN A 65 -16.45 3.86 2.22
N VAL A 66 -17.31 4.39 3.10
CA VAL A 66 -18.14 5.59 2.82
C VAL A 66 -17.27 6.82 2.56
N ASN A 67 -16.24 7.04 3.37
CA ASN A 67 -15.31 8.17 3.24
C ASN A 67 -14.58 8.13 1.89
N LEU A 68 -14.05 6.97 1.50
CA LEU A 68 -13.37 6.82 0.21
C LEU A 68 -14.34 7.00 -0.97
N ARG A 69 -15.57 6.49 -0.85
CA ARG A 69 -16.62 6.66 -1.86
C ARG A 69 -16.95 8.14 -2.08
N ASP A 70 -17.10 8.90 -1.00
CA ASP A 70 -17.40 10.33 -1.04
C ASP A 70 -16.19 11.13 -1.55
N ALA A 71 -14.97 10.72 -1.20
CA ALA A 71 -13.74 11.35 -1.67
C ALA A 71 -13.59 11.25 -3.18
N ILE A 72 -13.83 10.06 -3.74
CA ILE A 72 -13.77 9.80 -5.19
C ILE A 72 -14.84 10.59 -5.95
N ARG A 73 -15.98 10.87 -5.31
CA ARG A 73 -17.06 11.69 -5.90
C ARG A 73 -16.85 13.19 -5.70
N GLY A 74 -15.80 13.61 -5.00
CA GLY A 74 -15.53 15.01 -4.70
C GLY A 74 -16.47 15.63 -3.66
N THR A 75 -17.23 14.82 -2.93
CA THR A 75 -18.28 15.28 -1.99
C THR A 75 -17.90 15.14 -0.51
N ILE A 76 -16.75 14.52 -0.22
CA ILE A 76 -16.27 14.38 1.15
C ILE A 76 -16.06 15.75 1.82
N THR A 77 -16.70 15.92 2.97
CA THR A 77 -16.56 17.10 3.83
C THR A 77 -16.56 16.68 5.29
N PHE A 78 -15.91 17.47 6.14
CA PHE A 78 -15.89 17.26 7.58
C PHE A 78 -15.93 18.61 8.30
N THR A 79 -16.74 18.70 9.36
CA THR A 79 -16.73 19.87 10.26
C THR A 79 -16.23 19.40 11.62
N ASN A 80 -15.15 19.99 12.11
CA ASN A 80 -14.60 19.64 13.41
C ASN A 80 -15.54 20.12 14.51
N PRO A 81 -16.12 19.22 15.33
CA PRO A 81 -17.07 19.61 16.37
C PRO A 81 -16.44 20.50 17.44
N ALA A 82 -15.13 20.41 17.66
CA ALA A 82 -14.45 21.19 18.70
C ALA A 82 -14.25 22.67 18.35
N ASN A 83 -14.19 23.03 17.06
CA ASN A 83 -13.88 24.40 16.64
C ASN A 83 -14.62 24.88 15.38
N ASN A 84 -15.62 24.13 14.92
CA ASN A 84 -16.42 24.40 13.73
C ASN A 84 -15.61 24.60 12.42
N LYS A 85 -14.33 24.25 12.41
CA LYS A 85 -13.50 24.33 11.19
C LYS A 85 -13.97 23.29 10.19
N LYS A 86 -14.30 23.75 8.98
CA LYS A 86 -14.71 22.91 7.85
C LYS A 86 -13.50 22.47 7.04
N TYR A 87 -13.57 21.26 6.54
CA TYR A 87 -12.58 20.60 5.69
C TYR A 87 -13.31 20.04 4.47
N SER A 88 -12.74 20.27 3.28
CA SER A 88 -13.18 19.70 2.02
C SER A 88 -11.95 19.43 1.14
N LEU A 89 -12.14 18.67 0.06
CA LEU A 89 -11.11 18.59 -0.97
C LEU A 89 -10.86 19.97 -1.58
N ARG A 90 -9.59 20.26 -1.85
CA ARG A 90 -9.20 21.49 -2.52
C ARG A 90 -9.68 21.48 -3.97
N LYS A 91 -10.01 22.65 -4.51
CA LYS A 91 -10.45 22.82 -5.91
C LYS A 91 -9.34 23.35 -6.80
N ASP A 92 -8.31 23.91 -6.20
CA ASP A 92 -7.13 24.47 -6.82
C ASP A 92 -6.01 23.42 -6.85
N GLY A 93 -5.46 23.12 -8.03
CA GLY A 93 -4.35 22.19 -8.17
C GLY A 93 -4.74 20.71 -8.07
N LYS A 94 -3.72 19.85 -8.14
CA LYS A 94 -3.86 18.40 -8.13
C LYS A 94 -3.97 17.87 -6.69
N ILE A 95 -4.94 17.00 -6.43
CA ILE A 95 -5.00 16.17 -5.22
C ILE A 95 -4.24 14.86 -5.44
N ALA A 96 -3.79 14.24 -4.34
CA ALA A 96 -3.07 12.98 -4.39
C ALA A 96 -3.92 11.86 -5.04
N THR A 97 -3.29 10.98 -5.83
CA THR A 97 -3.96 9.79 -6.36
C THR A 97 -4.24 8.82 -5.22
N LEU A 98 -5.50 8.41 -5.04
CA LEU A 98 -5.89 7.47 -4.00
C LEU A 98 -5.48 6.03 -4.35
N ILE A 99 -4.90 5.32 -3.38
CA ILE A 99 -4.55 3.90 -3.42
C ILE A 99 -5.07 3.27 -2.12
N VAL A 100 -5.67 2.09 -2.15
CA VAL A 100 -6.22 1.44 -0.94
C VAL A 100 -5.35 0.29 -0.48
N ARG A 101 -5.02 0.24 0.81
CA ARG A 101 -4.39 -0.93 1.43
C ARG A 101 -5.46 -1.73 2.20
N PRO A 102 -5.92 -2.88 1.68
CA PRO A 102 -6.81 -3.77 2.42
C PRO A 102 -6.03 -4.52 3.50
N ARG A 103 -6.74 -5.13 4.44
CA ARG A 103 -6.17 -6.03 5.44
C ARG A 103 -5.44 -7.22 4.79
N GLY A 104 -4.39 -7.73 5.43
CA GLY A 104 -3.61 -8.88 4.95
C GLY A 104 -4.33 -10.23 5.08
N TRP A 105 -3.84 -11.26 4.37
CA TRP A 105 -4.52 -12.55 4.21
C TRP A 105 -4.87 -13.30 5.49
N HIS A 106 -4.15 -13.02 6.58
CA HIS A 106 -4.33 -13.67 7.88
C HIS A 106 -5.47 -13.07 8.72
N LEU A 107 -6.12 -12.00 8.24
CA LEU A 107 -7.21 -11.33 8.96
C LEU A 107 -8.58 -11.76 8.42
N GLU A 108 -9.53 -11.89 9.34
CA GLU A 108 -10.92 -12.23 9.06
C GLU A 108 -11.85 -11.02 9.31
N GLU A 109 -12.90 -10.89 8.51
CA GLU A 109 -14.01 -9.97 8.79
C GLU A 109 -15.14 -10.74 9.47
N LYS A 110 -15.06 -10.81 10.80
CA LYS A 110 -15.94 -11.63 11.63
C LYS A 110 -17.42 -11.24 11.60
N HIS A 111 -17.76 -10.04 11.12
CA HIS A 111 -19.16 -9.59 11.06
C HIS A 111 -19.89 -10.08 9.80
N VAL A 112 -19.17 -10.62 8.82
CA VAL A 112 -19.75 -11.19 7.59
C VAL A 112 -19.37 -12.66 7.50
N VAL A 113 -20.39 -13.50 7.39
CA VAL A 113 -20.27 -14.96 7.44
C VAL A 113 -20.84 -15.56 6.15
N ILE A 114 -20.11 -16.48 5.53
CA ILE A 114 -20.58 -17.31 4.42
C ILE A 114 -20.42 -18.77 4.84
N ASP A 115 -21.49 -19.56 4.72
CA ASP A 115 -21.53 -20.98 5.11
C ASP A 115 -21.02 -21.25 6.54
N GLY A 116 -21.29 -20.31 7.46
CA GLY A 116 -20.93 -20.43 8.87
C GLY A 116 -19.49 -20.01 9.22
N ALA A 117 -18.66 -19.61 8.24
CA ALA A 117 -17.30 -19.12 8.48
C ALA A 117 -17.18 -17.60 8.19
N PRO A 118 -16.37 -16.86 8.97
CA PRO A 118 -16.09 -15.46 8.67
C PRO A 118 -15.35 -15.34 7.35
N VAL A 119 -15.63 -14.28 6.59
CA VAL A 119 -14.97 -14.04 5.30
C VAL A 119 -13.56 -13.49 5.49
N SER A 120 -12.71 -13.62 4.46
CA SER A 120 -11.41 -12.94 4.42
C SER A 120 -11.61 -11.42 4.50
N ALA A 121 -10.90 -10.78 5.42
CA ALA A 121 -10.87 -9.33 5.55
C ALA A 121 -10.28 -8.65 4.30
N SER A 122 -9.26 -9.27 3.69
CA SER A 122 -8.64 -8.81 2.45
C SER A 122 -9.65 -8.69 1.32
N ILE A 123 -10.46 -9.74 1.14
CA ILE A 123 -11.50 -9.79 0.10
C ILE A 123 -12.61 -8.78 0.43
N PHE A 124 -13.02 -8.69 1.70
CA PHE A 124 -14.05 -7.73 2.12
C PHE A 124 -13.67 -6.29 1.80
N ASP A 125 -12.48 -5.85 2.21
CA ASP A 125 -11.99 -4.48 1.99
C ASP A 125 -11.84 -4.16 0.51
N PHE A 126 -11.24 -5.09 -0.24
CA PHE A 126 -11.08 -4.98 -1.69
C PHE A 126 -12.43 -4.90 -2.39
N ALA A 127 -13.34 -5.83 -2.11
CA ALA A 127 -14.61 -5.95 -2.83
C ALA A 127 -15.49 -4.72 -2.66
N LEU A 128 -15.61 -4.20 -1.43
CA LEU A 128 -16.39 -2.99 -1.17
C LEU A 128 -15.80 -1.77 -1.89
N TYR A 129 -14.49 -1.56 -1.78
CA TYR A 129 -13.84 -0.42 -2.42
C TYR A 129 -13.95 -0.51 -3.94
N PHE A 130 -13.62 -1.67 -4.51
CA PHE A 130 -13.66 -1.92 -5.95
C PHE A 130 -15.08 -1.73 -6.49
N TYR A 131 -16.06 -2.41 -5.90
CA TYR A 131 -17.44 -2.41 -6.38
C TYR A 131 -18.05 -1.00 -6.38
N HIS A 132 -17.84 -0.22 -5.31
CA HIS A 132 -18.43 1.10 -5.20
C HIS A 132 -17.74 2.19 -6.04
N ASN A 133 -16.50 1.95 -6.48
CA ASN A 133 -15.67 3.04 -7.00
C ASN A 133 -15.01 2.79 -8.35
N ALA A 134 -14.82 1.55 -8.79
CA ALA A 134 -14.06 1.23 -10.00
C ALA A 134 -14.58 1.99 -11.23
N LYS A 135 -15.89 1.92 -11.51
CA LYS A 135 -16.49 2.63 -12.66
C LYS A 135 -16.30 4.15 -12.56
N LYS A 136 -16.49 4.73 -11.37
CA LYS A 136 -16.34 6.17 -11.17
C LYS A 136 -14.90 6.64 -11.34
N LEU A 137 -13.94 5.85 -10.87
CA LEU A 137 -12.51 6.11 -11.06
C LEU A 137 -12.15 6.09 -12.55
N ILE A 138 -12.63 5.09 -13.29
CA ILE A 138 -12.41 4.95 -14.74
C ILE A 138 -13.02 6.13 -15.52
N GLU A 139 -14.27 6.51 -15.22
CA GLU A 139 -14.91 7.71 -15.80
C GLU A 139 -14.08 8.98 -15.57
N SER A 140 -13.32 9.02 -14.48
CA SER A 140 -12.48 10.16 -14.10
C SER A 140 -11.04 10.04 -14.60
N GLY A 141 -10.76 9.06 -15.47
CA GLY A 141 -9.44 8.83 -16.08
C GLY A 141 -8.41 8.17 -15.16
N LEU A 142 -8.84 7.57 -14.05
CA LEU A 142 -8.01 6.81 -13.11
C LEU A 142 -8.47 5.33 -13.08
N GLY A 143 -7.93 4.55 -12.15
CA GLY A 143 -8.34 3.16 -11.94
C GLY A 143 -8.42 2.79 -10.45
N PRO A 144 -9.01 1.63 -10.13
CA PRO A 144 -9.01 1.08 -8.78
C PRO A 144 -7.60 0.57 -8.43
N TYR A 145 -6.93 1.26 -7.50
CA TYR A 145 -5.53 1.01 -7.16
C TYR A 145 -5.38 0.51 -5.73
N PHE A 146 -4.46 -0.44 -5.54
CA PHE A 146 -4.26 -1.15 -4.28
C PHE A 146 -2.81 -1.22 -3.83
N TYR A 147 -2.61 -1.33 -2.52
CA TYR A 147 -1.37 -1.74 -1.87
C TYR A 147 -1.59 -3.08 -1.19
N LEU A 148 -0.79 -4.11 -1.48
CA LEU A 148 -1.03 -5.47 -0.98
C LEU A 148 -0.01 -5.83 0.10
N PRO A 149 -0.44 -5.99 1.37
CA PRO A 149 0.48 -6.17 2.49
C PRO A 149 0.83 -7.63 2.75
N LYS A 150 1.97 -7.81 3.43
CA LYS A 150 2.35 -9.01 4.20
C LYS A 150 2.29 -10.35 3.46
N MET A 151 2.37 -10.36 2.12
CA MET A 151 2.42 -11.61 1.36
C MET A 151 3.71 -12.38 1.67
N GLU A 152 3.65 -13.71 1.68
CA GLU A 152 4.79 -14.58 1.93
C GLU A 152 5.16 -15.48 0.73
N SER A 153 4.36 -15.49 -0.33
CA SER A 153 4.65 -16.25 -1.55
C SER A 153 4.05 -15.62 -2.83
N HIS A 154 4.66 -15.87 -3.98
CA HIS A 154 4.09 -15.59 -5.30
C HIS A 154 2.73 -16.28 -5.54
N LEU A 155 2.45 -17.40 -4.86
CA LEU A 155 1.12 -18.04 -4.95
C LEU A 155 0.01 -17.16 -4.32
N GLU A 156 0.33 -16.36 -3.31
CA GLU A 156 -0.59 -15.38 -2.75
C GLU A 156 -0.77 -14.18 -3.69
N ALA A 157 0.26 -13.83 -4.46
CA ALA A 157 0.15 -12.86 -5.55
C ALA A 157 -0.73 -13.39 -6.69
N ARG A 158 -0.65 -14.68 -7.00
CA ARG A 158 -1.56 -15.35 -7.96
C ARG A 158 -3.01 -15.31 -7.46
N LEU A 159 -3.25 -15.57 -6.18
CA LEU A 159 -4.58 -15.45 -5.59
C LEU A 159 -5.17 -14.03 -5.80
N TRP A 160 -4.37 -12.99 -5.55
CA TRP A 160 -4.79 -11.62 -5.86
C TRP A 160 -5.08 -11.41 -7.35
N ASN A 161 -4.22 -11.93 -8.23
CA ASN A 161 -4.41 -11.83 -9.68
C ASN A 161 -5.74 -12.46 -10.13
N ASP A 162 -6.07 -13.64 -9.60
CA ASP A 162 -7.32 -14.34 -9.91
C ASP A 162 -8.53 -13.56 -9.41
N ILE A 163 -8.46 -12.99 -8.20
CA ILE A 163 -9.50 -12.11 -7.65
C ILE A 163 -9.70 -10.86 -8.52
N PHE A 164 -8.60 -10.22 -8.95
CA PHE A 164 -8.68 -9.07 -9.84
C PHE A 164 -9.31 -9.42 -11.19
N ASN A 165 -8.95 -10.57 -11.75
CA ASN A 165 -9.53 -11.04 -12.99
C ASN A 165 -11.04 -11.27 -12.86
N VAL A 166 -11.47 -12.08 -11.90
CA VAL A 166 -12.90 -12.34 -11.68
C VAL A 166 -13.66 -11.03 -11.42
N SER A 167 -13.09 -10.11 -10.65
CA SER A 167 -13.73 -8.83 -10.34
C SER A 167 -13.89 -7.93 -11.57
N GLN A 168 -12.88 -7.88 -12.45
CA GLN A 168 -12.94 -7.14 -13.71
C GLN A 168 -13.98 -7.73 -14.66
N ASP A 169 -14.13 -9.06 -14.69
CA ASP A 169 -15.17 -9.74 -15.49
C ASP A 169 -16.57 -9.41 -14.99
N ILE A 170 -16.79 -9.47 -13.67
CA ILE A 170 -18.09 -9.23 -13.03
C ILE A 170 -18.66 -7.85 -13.39
N ILE A 171 -17.81 -6.81 -13.44
CA ILE A 171 -18.28 -5.44 -13.72
C ILE A 171 -18.02 -4.99 -15.17
N GLY A 172 -17.45 -5.87 -16.00
CA GLY A 172 -17.21 -5.65 -17.42
C GLY A 172 -16.16 -4.58 -17.74
N ILE A 173 -15.00 -4.63 -17.08
CA ILE A 173 -13.87 -3.72 -17.35
C ILE A 173 -12.64 -4.48 -17.89
N PRO A 174 -11.74 -3.82 -18.65
CA PRO A 174 -10.58 -4.50 -19.25
C PRO A 174 -9.61 -5.09 -18.22
N ARG A 175 -8.88 -6.16 -18.62
CA ARG A 175 -7.74 -6.69 -17.86
C ARG A 175 -6.68 -5.62 -17.61
N GLY A 176 -6.03 -5.66 -16.45
CA GLY A 176 -5.03 -4.67 -16.08
C GLY A 176 -5.59 -3.29 -15.75
N THR A 177 -6.91 -3.13 -15.58
CA THR A 177 -7.50 -1.88 -15.10
C THR A 177 -7.24 -1.69 -13.60
N ILE A 178 -7.33 -2.79 -12.84
CA ILE A 178 -6.86 -2.82 -11.46
C ILE A 178 -5.34 -2.71 -11.44
N ARG A 179 -4.80 -1.93 -10.49
CA ARG A 179 -3.36 -1.86 -10.24
C ARG A 179 -3.02 -2.15 -8.79
N ALA A 180 -1.89 -2.82 -8.55
CA ALA A 180 -1.44 -3.21 -7.23
C ALA A 180 0.06 -2.95 -7.03
N THR A 181 0.41 -2.28 -5.94
CA THR A 181 1.79 -2.22 -5.44
C THR A 181 1.93 -3.21 -4.29
N VAL A 182 2.95 -4.06 -4.30
CA VAL A 182 3.14 -5.08 -3.27
C VAL A 182 4.16 -4.62 -2.24
N LEU A 183 3.84 -4.71 -0.95
CA LEU A 183 4.84 -4.51 0.10
C LEU A 183 5.68 -5.80 0.24
N ILE A 184 6.98 -5.74 -0.05
CA ILE A 184 7.88 -6.87 0.21
C ILE A 184 8.35 -6.77 1.65
N GLU A 185 7.42 -6.92 2.59
CA GLU A 185 7.66 -6.73 4.01
C GLU A 185 7.72 -8.05 4.78
N THR A 186 7.97 -9.15 4.08
CA THR A 186 8.25 -10.46 4.67
C THR A 186 9.55 -11.01 4.12
N ILE A 187 10.30 -11.75 4.95
CA ILE A 187 11.59 -12.32 4.52
C ILE A 187 11.41 -13.34 3.39
N LEU A 188 10.29 -14.06 3.36
CA LEU A 188 10.01 -15.03 2.30
C LEU A 188 9.73 -14.35 0.96
N ALA A 189 8.94 -13.28 0.95
CA ALA A 189 8.65 -12.52 -0.28
C ALA A 189 9.91 -11.89 -0.90
N ALA A 190 10.95 -11.58 -0.11
CA ALA A 190 12.21 -11.07 -0.65
C ALA A 190 12.95 -12.08 -1.56
N PHE A 191 12.68 -13.38 -1.43
CA PHE A 191 13.23 -14.42 -2.31
C PHE A 191 12.32 -14.72 -3.52
N GLU A 192 11.14 -14.13 -3.59
CA GLU A 192 10.12 -14.39 -4.64
C GLU A 192 9.68 -13.11 -5.36
N MET A 193 10.48 -12.03 -5.31
CA MET A 193 10.09 -10.73 -5.88
C MET A 193 9.79 -10.79 -7.39
N ASP A 194 10.60 -11.52 -8.17
CA ASP A 194 10.40 -11.66 -9.61
C ASP A 194 9.12 -12.44 -9.91
N GLU A 195 8.89 -13.53 -9.18
CA GLU A 195 7.70 -14.36 -9.29
C GLU A 195 6.43 -13.61 -8.86
N ILE A 196 6.49 -12.79 -7.80
CA ILE A 196 5.38 -11.93 -7.37
C ILE A 196 5.00 -10.93 -8.47
N ILE A 197 5.98 -10.27 -9.08
CA ILE A 197 5.70 -9.36 -10.21
C ILE A 197 5.15 -10.16 -11.38
N TYR A 198 5.66 -11.36 -11.66
CA TYR A 198 5.22 -12.19 -12.77
C TYR A 198 3.75 -12.63 -12.64
N GLU A 199 3.35 -13.09 -11.46
CA GLU A 199 1.96 -13.50 -11.17
C GLU A 199 0.99 -12.32 -11.26
N LEU A 200 1.46 -11.11 -10.92
CA LEU A 200 0.69 -9.87 -11.03
C LEU A 200 1.03 -9.05 -12.28
N ARG A 201 1.70 -9.59 -13.31
CA ARG A 201 2.35 -8.76 -14.35
C ARG A 201 1.40 -7.83 -15.10
N GLU A 202 0.14 -8.22 -15.25
CA GLU A 202 -0.90 -7.39 -15.88
C GLU A 202 -1.47 -6.32 -14.94
N HIS A 203 -1.30 -6.45 -13.63
CA HIS A 203 -1.86 -5.60 -12.58
C HIS A 203 -0.79 -4.90 -11.73
N SER A 204 0.50 -5.22 -11.89
CA SER A 204 1.57 -4.69 -11.04
C SER A 204 1.77 -3.20 -11.26
N SER A 205 2.06 -2.49 -10.17
CA SER A 205 2.53 -1.11 -10.15
C SER A 205 3.79 -0.95 -9.31
N GLY A 206 4.50 -2.05 -9.06
CA GLY A 206 5.77 -2.06 -8.35
C GLY A 206 5.75 -2.78 -7.01
N LEU A 207 6.90 -2.70 -6.36
CA LEU A 207 7.14 -3.24 -5.04
C LEU A 207 7.55 -2.13 -4.08
N ASN A 208 7.33 -2.31 -2.78
CA ASN A 208 7.69 -1.36 -1.72
C ASN A 208 8.61 -1.99 -0.67
N CYS A 209 9.59 -1.21 -0.21
CA CYS A 209 10.46 -1.56 0.90
C CYS A 209 9.85 -1.24 2.28
N GLY A 210 9.73 -2.24 3.15
CA GLY A 210 9.36 -2.08 4.56
C GLY A 210 10.54 -2.26 5.52
N ARG A 211 10.52 -1.59 6.67
CA ARG A 211 11.50 -1.82 7.76
C ARG A 211 10.93 -2.72 8.85
N TRP A 212 9.89 -2.25 9.54
CA TRP A 212 9.41 -2.89 10.77
C TRP A 212 8.80 -4.27 10.53
N ASP A 213 7.89 -4.40 9.57
CA ASP A 213 7.30 -5.71 9.22
C ASP A 213 8.35 -6.68 8.68
N TYR A 214 9.32 -6.18 7.90
CA TYR A 214 10.38 -7.02 7.35
C TYR A 214 11.26 -7.62 8.44
N ILE A 215 11.76 -6.80 9.38
CA ILE A 215 12.57 -7.31 10.50
C ILE A 215 11.74 -8.19 11.45
N PHE A 216 10.46 -7.86 11.64
CA PHE A 216 9.52 -8.71 12.38
C PHE A 216 9.40 -10.09 11.71
N SER A 217 9.26 -10.13 10.39
CA SER A 217 9.18 -11.37 9.62
C SER A 217 10.47 -12.20 9.71
N VAL A 218 11.64 -11.55 9.64
CA VAL A 218 12.94 -12.21 9.88
C VAL A 218 12.95 -12.90 11.24
N ILE A 219 12.61 -12.18 12.31
CA ILE A 219 12.55 -12.75 13.67
C ILE A 219 11.53 -13.90 13.71
N LYS A 220 10.31 -13.69 13.21
CA LYS A 220 9.22 -14.68 13.22
C LYS A 220 9.62 -15.99 12.53
N LYS A 221 10.25 -15.90 11.36
CA LYS A 221 10.63 -17.05 10.53
C LYS A 221 11.88 -17.75 11.03
N LEU A 222 12.81 -17.02 11.64
CA LEU A 222 14.08 -17.56 12.13
C LEU A 222 14.13 -17.72 13.65
N ARG A 223 12.98 -17.61 14.35
CA ARG A 223 12.87 -17.66 15.82
C ARG A 223 13.51 -18.87 16.51
N ASN A 224 13.62 -19.99 15.81
CA ASN A 224 14.20 -21.23 16.33
C ASN A 224 15.70 -21.37 16.00
N ASN A 225 16.30 -20.40 15.31
CA ASN A 225 17.71 -20.40 14.97
C ASN A 225 18.47 -19.44 15.91
N PRO A 226 19.30 -19.96 16.84
CA PRO A 226 20.01 -19.12 17.81
C PRO A 226 21.03 -18.17 17.16
N ASN A 227 21.41 -18.40 15.90
CA ASN A 227 22.32 -17.52 15.16
C ASN A 227 21.63 -16.30 14.53
N PHE A 228 20.30 -16.16 14.66
CA PHE A 228 19.50 -15.09 14.05
C PHE A 228 18.77 -14.25 15.10
N ILE A 229 19.45 -13.95 16.21
CA ILE A 229 19.02 -12.96 17.19
C ILE A 229 19.45 -11.58 16.70
N LEU A 230 18.49 -10.70 16.44
CA LEU A 230 18.77 -9.32 16.03
C LEU A 230 19.12 -8.44 17.24
N PRO A 231 19.96 -7.41 17.07
CA PRO A 231 20.19 -6.40 18.10
C PRO A 231 18.94 -5.54 18.31
N ASP A 232 19.06 -4.50 19.13
CA ASP A 232 18.00 -3.53 19.32
C ASP A 232 17.48 -3.02 17.97
N ARG A 233 16.15 -3.00 17.83
CA ARG A 233 15.48 -2.68 16.57
C ARG A 233 15.86 -1.30 16.01
N SER A 234 16.31 -0.38 16.86
CA SER A 234 16.84 0.93 16.47
C SER A 234 18.11 0.82 15.62
N ASP A 235 18.95 -0.18 15.91
CA ASP A 235 20.26 -0.39 15.32
C ASP A 235 20.18 -1.17 14.01
N VAL A 236 19.06 -1.87 13.79
CA VAL A 236 18.73 -2.51 12.50
C VAL A 236 18.18 -1.47 11.53
N THR A 237 19.06 -0.61 11.00
CA THR A 237 18.74 0.47 10.05
C THR A 237 18.62 -0.06 8.62
N MET A 238 18.14 0.77 7.68
CA MET A 238 18.10 0.40 6.26
C MET A 238 19.49 0.23 5.64
N THR A 239 20.55 0.68 6.32
CA THR A 239 21.95 0.58 5.88
C THR A 239 22.68 -0.65 6.45
N THR A 240 22.07 -1.41 7.36
CA THR A 240 22.62 -2.69 7.83
C THR A 240 22.74 -3.66 6.64
N PRO A 241 23.80 -4.49 6.53
CA PRO A 241 24.11 -5.22 5.29
C PRO A 241 22.95 -6.04 4.67
N PHE A 242 22.16 -6.75 5.47
CA PHE A 242 21.04 -7.53 4.93
C PHE A 242 19.85 -6.66 4.50
N MET A 243 19.65 -5.49 5.12
CA MET A 243 18.64 -4.52 4.72
C MET A 243 19.05 -3.80 3.43
N ASP A 244 20.33 -3.41 3.31
CA ASP A 244 20.87 -2.83 2.07
C ASP A 244 20.80 -3.83 0.90
N ALA A 245 21.14 -5.10 1.13
CA ALA A 245 20.99 -6.16 0.13
C ALA A 245 19.54 -6.33 -0.32
N TYR A 246 18.59 -6.33 0.62
CA TYR A 246 17.16 -6.38 0.35
C TYR A 246 16.69 -5.21 -0.53
N VAL A 247 17.07 -3.97 -0.18
CA VAL A 247 16.69 -2.77 -0.95
C VAL A 247 17.29 -2.80 -2.36
N ARG A 248 18.58 -3.13 -2.49
CA ARG A 248 19.24 -3.23 -3.80
C ARG A 248 18.62 -4.29 -4.69
N LEU A 249 18.28 -5.45 -4.11
CA LEU A 249 17.62 -6.53 -4.84
C LEU A 249 16.24 -6.08 -5.33
N LEU A 250 15.46 -5.40 -4.49
CA LEU A 250 14.15 -4.88 -4.87
C LEU A 250 14.25 -3.87 -6.01
N ILE A 251 15.16 -2.89 -5.91
CA ILE A 251 15.39 -1.90 -6.98
C ILE A 251 15.78 -2.58 -8.28
N LYS A 252 16.76 -3.50 -8.23
CA LYS A 252 17.23 -4.24 -9.40
C LYS A 252 16.10 -5.02 -10.06
N THR A 253 15.31 -5.73 -9.26
CA THR A 253 14.20 -6.56 -9.72
C THR A 253 13.11 -5.70 -10.36
N CYS A 254 12.62 -4.69 -9.65
CA CYS A 254 11.59 -3.79 -10.16
C CYS A 254 11.99 -3.10 -11.47
N HIS A 255 13.19 -2.52 -11.53
CA HIS A 255 13.63 -1.79 -12.73
C HIS A 255 13.90 -2.74 -13.90
N ARG A 256 14.41 -3.95 -13.65
CA ARG A 256 14.51 -4.99 -14.69
C ARG A 256 13.14 -5.32 -15.28
N ARG A 257 12.09 -5.33 -14.45
CA ARG A 257 10.70 -5.62 -14.89
C ARG A 257 9.91 -4.38 -15.29
N GLY A 258 10.49 -3.18 -15.26
CA GLY A 258 9.84 -1.93 -15.68
C GLY A 258 8.75 -1.43 -14.74
N VAL A 259 8.75 -1.84 -13.47
CA VAL A 259 7.80 -1.40 -12.45
C VAL A 259 8.47 -0.56 -11.36
N HIS A 260 7.70 0.17 -10.56
CA HIS A 260 8.26 1.02 -9.52
C HIS A 260 8.97 0.24 -8.40
N ALA A 261 10.07 0.80 -7.91
CA ALA A 261 10.70 0.43 -6.65
C ALA A 261 10.45 1.54 -5.62
N MET A 262 9.55 1.31 -4.66
CA MET A 262 9.18 2.30 -3.65
C MET A 262 10.06 2.16 -2.41
N GLY A 263 10.55 3.30 -1.91
CA GLY A 263 11.32 3.38 -0.66
C GLY A 263 10.47 3.26 0.61
N GLY A 264 11.15 3.29 1.76
CA GLY A 264 10.51 3.14 3.07
C GLY A 264 9.95 4.44 3.66
N MET A 265 9.26 4.29 4.80
CA MET A 265 8.56 5.35 5.54
C MET A 265 9.49 6.31 6.29
N ALA A 266 9.13 7.60 6.32
CA ALA A 266 9.59 8.58 7.30
C ALA A 266 8.40 9.07 8.15
N ALA A 267 8.32 8.62 9.40
CA ALA A 267 7.13 8.78 10.25
C ALA A 267 7.24 9.95 11.26
N GLN A 268 8.17 10.88 11.06
CA GLN A 268 8.36 12.00 11.97
C GLN A 268 7.18 12.98 11.88
N ILE A 269 6.53 13.25 13.01
CA ILE A 269 5.45 14.25 13.13
C ILE A 269 6.08 15.57 13.60
N PRO A 270 5.95 16.67 12.83
CA PRO A 270 6.41 17.98 13.28
C PRO A 270 5.77 18.40 14.61
N ILE A 271 6.59 18.87 15.54
CA ILE A 271 6.16 19.32 16.86
C ILE A 271 5.73 20.78 16.75
N LYS A 272 4.49 21.05 17.15
CA LYS A 272 3.96 22.42 17.17
C LYS A 272 4.77 23.27 18.14
N ASN A 273 5.23 24.44 17.68
CA ASN A 273 6.02 25.40 18.45
C ASN A 273 7.44 24.94 18.87
N ASP A 274 8.02 23.91 18.23
CA ASP A 274 9.43 23.54 18.43
C ASP A 274 10.22 23.52 17.11
N PRO A 275 10.69 24.69 16.63
CA PRO A 275 11.45 24.79 15.38
C PRO A 275 12.76 24.00 15.42
N LYS A 276 13.39 23.88 16.59
CA LYS A 276 14.70 23.21 16.73
C LYS A 276 14.55 21.71 16.60
N ALA A 277 13.59 21.10 17.28
CA ALA A 277 13.29 19.68 17.13
C ALA A 277 12.84 19.36 15.69
N ASN A 278 12.05 20.23 15.07
CA ASN A 278 11.63 20.08 13.68
C ASN A 278 12.81 20.14 12.70
N ALA A 279 13.76 21.06 12.88
CA ALA A 279 14.96 21.13 12.05
C ALA A 279 15.79 19.83 12.11
N VAL A 280 15.98 19.29 13.32
CA VAL A 280 16.68 18.00 13.51
C VAL A 280 15.93 16.84 12.85
N ALA A 281 14.60 16.80 13.00
CA ALA A 281 13.78 15.76 12.37
C ALA A 281 13.80 15.85 10.85
N LEU A 282 13.64 17.05 10.28
CA LEU A 282 13.67 17.28 8.84
C LEU A 282 15.02 16.95 8.22
N GLU A 283 16.13 17.23 8.91
CA GLU A 283 17.46 16.86 8.45
C GLU A 283 17.64 15.34 8.40
N LYS A 284 17.13 14.60 9.40
CA LYS A 284 17.12 13.13 9.37
C LYS A 284 16.32 12.59 8.19
N VAL A 285 15.17 13.19 7.89
CA VAL A 285 14.37 12.84 6.71
C VAL A 285 15.15 13.14 5.43
N ARG A 286 15.78 14.31 5.32
CA ARG A 286 16.59 14.69 4.15
C ARG A 286 17.72 13.69 3.90
N VAL A 287 18.47 13.32 4.93
CA VAL A 287 19.58 12.36 4.83
C VAL A 287 19.08 10.96 4.46
N ASP A 288 17.93 10.52 4.98
CA ASP A 288 17.35 9.21 4.65
C ASP A 288 16.77 9.13 3.23
N LYS A 289 16.37 10.27 2.62
CA LYS A 289 15.73 10.32 1.30
C LYS A 289 16.66 10.75 0.15
N LEU A 290 17.93 11.04 0.43
CA LEU A 290 18.97 11.33 -0.57
C LEU A 290 19.66 10.06 -1.07
#